data_AF-A0A3R9QSV4-F1
#
_entry.id   AF-A0A3R9QSV4-F1
#
_cell.length_a   1.000
_cell.length_b   1.000
_cell.length_c   1.000
_cell.angle_alpha   90.00
_cell.angle_beta   90.00
_cell.angle_gamma   90.00
#
_symmetry.space_group_name_H-M   'P 1'
#
loop_
_entity.id
_entity.type
_entity.pdbx_description
1 polymer ?
#
loop_
_entity_poly.entity_id
_entity_poly.type
_entity_poly.pdbx_seq_one_letter_code
_entity_poly.pdbx_strand_id
1 'polypeptide(L)'
;MAQKSQGWIKVHRQLLYSSTFQNEKTLKVFMYCLLKATHQEIEARVGRQKVKLLPGQFVFGRKKAALELDMKESAVRDQINILKSDETIDIKSTNKYSVVTVANWGFYQETEDNNDSRYDSKSPADNQQITTYKNVKNDKNEKNKESVPFADIINHLNSKTGKKFSAKSEANKKLIRARYNEGRSKDDFIHVIDVKCEEWLKDPKMSEYLRPTTLFGQEKFEKYVNQKKQQKKPFDPRDKDIAIQKWMQAGGDPDEFSWDAYNNWNA
;
A
#
# COMPACT_ATOMS: atom_id res chain seq x y z
N MET A 1 -25.16 25.23 -27.11
CA MET A 1 -24.34 25.74 -25.99
C MET A 1 -24.66 24.88 -24.79
N ALA A 2 -23.68 24.15 -24.24
CA ALA A 2 -23.94 23.29 -23.07
C ALA A 2 -24.34 24.19 -21.89
N GLN A 3 -25.47 23.88 -21.26
CA GLN A 3 -25.92 24.50 -20.01
C GLN A 3 -24.72 24.60 -19.06
N LYS A 4 -24.31 25.82 -18.71
CA LYS A 4 -23.37 26.03 -17.60
C LYS A 4 -24.10 25.52 -16.36
N SER A 5 -23.70 24.36 -15.85
CA SER A 5 -24.14 23.90 -14.54
C SER A 5 -23.65 24.91 -13.52
N GLN A 6 -24.54 25.81 -13.10
CA GLN A 6 -24.29 26.73 -12.00
C GLN A 6 -24.23 25.88 -10.74
N GLY A 7 -23.06 25.79 -10.12
CA GLY A 7 -22.82 24.96 -8.97
C GLY A 7 -21.55 25.38 -8.26
N TRP A 8 -21.38 24.90 -7.04
CA TRP A 8 -20.18 25.09 -6.25
C TRP A 8 -19.50 23.74 -6.00
N ILE A 9 -18.19 23.78 -5.81
CA ILE A 9 -17.40 22.64 -5.34
C ILE A 9 -16.91 22.94 -3.92
N LYS A 10 -16.99 21.95 -3.03
CA LYS A 10 -16.32 22.02 -1.72
C LYS A 10 -14.83 21.72 -1.91
N VAL A 11 -13.96 22.55 -1.35
CA VAL A 11 -12.52 22.27 -1.30
C VAL A 11 -12.12 22.16 0.17
N HIS A 12 -11.46 21.06 0.54
CA HIS A 12 -11.06 20.83 1.92
C HIS A 12 -9.80 21.62 2.29
N ARG A 13 -9.79 22.23 3.49
CA ARG A 13 -8.67 23.05 4.00
C ARG A 13 -7.32 22.34 4.04
N GLN A 14 -7.32 21.01 4.09
CA GLN A 14 -6.09 20.20 4.06
C GLN A 14 -5.28 20.42 2.77
N LEU A 15 -5.91 20.90 1.69
CA LEU A 15 -5.22 21.26 0.46
C LEU A 15 -4.06 22.24 0.73
N LEU A 16 -4.20 23.17 1.69
CA LEU A 16 -3.15 24.13 2.05
C LEU A 16 -1.81 23.48 2.44
N TYR A 17 -1.85 22.26 2.97
CA TYR A 17 -0.68 21.51 3.41
C TYR A 17 -0.17 20.48 2.39
N SER A 18 -0.83 20.38 1.23
CA SER A 18 -0.46 19.42 0.19
C SER A 18 0.68 19.95 -0.71
N SER A 19 1.44 19.04 -1.33
CA SER A 19 2.39 19.35 -2.42
C SER A 19 1.71 20.09 -3.57
N THR A 20 0.45 19.74 -3.85
CA THR A 20 -0.36 20.36 -4.90
C THR A 20 -0.56 21.86 -4.71
N PHE A 21 -0.72 22.34 -3.47
CA PHE A 21 -0.92 23.77 -3.20
C PHE A 21 0.36 24.59 -3.27
N GLN A 22 1.52 23.98 -3.02
CA GLN A 22 2.81 24.67 -3.07
C GLN A 22 3.23 25.06 -4.50
N ASN A 23 2.69 24.40 -5.53
CA ASN A 23 2.99 24.70 -6.92
C ASN A 23 1.77 25.30 -7.63
N GLU A 24 1.93 26.54 -8.12
CA GLU A 24 0.86 27.30 -8.79
C GLU A 24 0.22 26.53 -9.98
N LYS A 25 1.04 25.80 -10.75
CA LYS A 25 0.61 25.11 -11.96
C LYS A 25 -0.10 23.82 -11.60
N THR A 26 0.43 23.08 -10.63
CA THR A 26 -0.20 21.86 -10.11
C THR A 26 -1.56 22.18 -9.49
N LEU A 27 -1.64 23.24 -8.69
CA LEU A 27 -2.88 23.72 -8.08
C LEU A 27 -3.92 24.11 -9.15
N LYS A 28 -3.51 24.88 -10.16
CA LYS A 28 -4.39 25.28 -11.26
C LYS A 28 -4.96 24.07 -12.00
N VAL A 29 -4.14 23.08 -12.30
CA VAL A 29 -4.56 21.84 -12.97
C VAL A 29 -5.47 21.01 -12.07
N PHE A 30 -5.18 20.92 -10.77
CA PHE A 30 -6.01 20.20 -9.81
C PHE A 30 -7.40 20.84 -9.65
N MET A 31 -7.48 22.16 -9.52
CA MET A 31 -8.75 22.89 -9.49
C MET A 31 -9.56 22.68 -10.77
N TYR A 32 -8.89 22.66 -11.92
CA TYR A 32 -9.53 22.30 -13.18
C TYR A 32 -10.10 20.88 -13.17
N CYS A 33 -9.38 19.89 -12.63
CA CYS A 33 -9.90 18.53 -12.49
C CYS A 33 -11.16 18.49 -11.61
N LEU A 34 -11.16 19.20 -10.47
CA LEU A 34 -12.31 19.29 -9.58
C LEU A 34 -13.53 19.91 -10.27
N LEU A 35 -13.32 21.00 -11.01
CA LEU A 35 -14.39 21.71 -11.71
C LEU A 35 -14.94 20.93 -12.92
N LYS A 36 -14.12 20.08 -13.54
CA LYS A 36 -14.54 19.23 -14.66
C LYS A 36 -15.21 17.95 -14.23
N ALA A 37 -14.92 17.47 -13.02
CA ALA A 37 -15.50 16.26 -12.48
C ALA A 37 -17.03 16.37 -12.41
N THR A 38 -17.70 15.27 -12.75
CA THR A 38 -19.17 15.22 -12.75
C THR A 38 -19.71 15.09 -11.33
N HIS A 39 -20.89 15.67 -11.08
CA HIS A 39 -21.53 15.62 -9.76
C HIS A 39 -22.47 14.43 -9.56
N GLN A 40 -22.89 13.80 -10.65
CA GLN A 40 -23.79 12.66 -10.68
C GLN A 40 -23.35 11.72 -11.81
N GLU A 41 -23.88 10.49 -11.82
CA GLU A 41 -23.65 9.56 -12.92
C GLU A 41 -24.24 10.12 -14.22
N ILE A 42 -23.40 10.31 -15.23
CA ILE A 42 -23.82 10.82 -16.54
C ILE A 42 -23.23 9.99 -17.68
N GLU A 43 -23.96 9.90 -18.80
CA GLU A 43 -23.41 9.38 -20.05
C GLU A 43 -22.81 10.51 -20.89
N ALA A 44 -21.48 10.60 -20.92
CA ALA A 44 -20.78 11.52 -21.78
C ALA A 44 -20.56 10.91 -23.17
N ARG A 45 -20.74 11.71 -24.22
CA ARG A 45 -20.45 11.28 -25.59
C ARG A 45 -19.02 11.66 -25.98
N VAL A 46 -18.19 10.67 -26.31
CA VAL A 46 -16.83 10.88 -26.84
C VAL A 46 -16.78 10.36 -28.27
N GLY A 47 -16.88 11.28 -29.23
CA GLY A 47 -17.03 10.94 -30.64
C GLY A 47 -18.31 10.17 -30.92
N ARG A 48 -18.18 8.89 -31.33
CA ARG A 48 -19.32 7.98 -31.60
C ARG A 48 -19.65 7.06 -30.42
N GLN A 49 -18.87 7.08 -29.35
CA GLN A 49 -19.05 6.20 -28.20
C GLN A 49 -19.75 6.92 -27.05
N LYS A 50 -20.63 6.22 -26.35
CA LYS A 50 -21.18 6.65 -25.07
C LYS A 50 -20.29 6.11 -23.95
N VAL A 51 -19.88 7.00 -23.06
CA VAL A 51 -19.00 6.69 -21.93
C VAL A 51 -19.78 7.01 -20.67
N LYS A 52 -20.02 5.98 -19.86
CA LYS A 52 -20.63 6.13 -18.54
C LYS A 52 -19.59 6.72 -17.58
N LEU A 53 -19.90 7.87 -16.99
CA LEU A 53 -19.06 8.55 -16.00
C LEU A 53 -19.75 8.53 -14.65
N LEU A 54 -19.02 8.12 -13.62
CA LEU A 54 -19.46 8.18 -12.23
C LEU A 54 -19.17 9.56 -11.62
N PRO A 55 -19.82 9.93 -10.50
CA PRO A 55 -19.49 11.15 -9.78
C PRO A 55 -17.98 11.23 -9.46
N GLY A 56 -17.38 12.40 -9.65
CA GLY A 56 -15.94 12.60 -9.51
C GLY A 56 -15.12 12.23 -10.75
N GLN A 57 -15.75 11.75 -11.83
CA GLN A 57 -15.06 11.40 -13.07
C GLN A 57 -15.34 12.40 -14.18
N PHE A 58 -14.38 12.53 -15.10
CA PHE A 58 -14.53 13.27 -16.34
C PHE A 58 -13.64 12.73 -17.46
N VAL A 59 -14.04 13.00 -18.70
CA VAL A 59 -13.22 12.67 -19.88
C VAL A 59 -12.12 13.73 -20.03
N PHE A 60 -10.89 13.25 -20.10
CA PHE A 60 -9.69 14.05 -20.22
C PHE A 60 -9.03 13.89 -21.60
N GLY A 61 -8.62 15.02 -22.16
CA GLY A 61 -7.83 15.09 -23.38
C GLY A 61 -6.78 16.18 -23.28
N ARG A 62 -5.51 15.82 -23.45
CA ARG A 62 -4.36 16.72 -23.24
C ARG A 62 -4.44 18.01 -24.06
N LYS A 63 -4.74 17.91 -25.36
CA LYS A 63 -4.88 19.05 -26.27
C LYS A 63 -5.97 20.03 -25.82
N LYS A 64 -7.14 19.48 -25.45
CA LYS A 64 -8.27 20.26 -24.99
C LYS A 64 -7.97 20.94 -23.65
N ALA A 65 -7.40 20.20 -22.70
CA ALA A 65 -7.01 20.75 -21.41
C ALA A 65 -5.93 21.84 -21.55
N ALA A 66 -4.96 21.68 -22.44
CA ALA A 66 -3.95 22.70 -22.75
C ALA A 66 -4.56 24.01 -23.24
N LEU A 67 -5.54 23.92 -24.15
CA LEU A 67 -6.26 25.08 -24.66
C LEU A 67 -7.12 25.75 -23.57
N GLU A 68 -7.86 24.96 -22.78
CA GLU A 68 -8.74 25.50 -21.73
C GLU A 68 -7.96 26.12 -20.55
N LEU A 69 -6.77 25.59 -20.24
CA LEU A 69 -5.92 26.07 -19.15
C LEU A 69 -4.97 27.19 -19.58
N ASP A 70 -4.85 27.46 -20.87
CA ASP A 70 -3.83 28.32 -21.46
C ASP A 70 -2.41 27.90 -21.03
N MET A 71 -2.07 26.65 -21.33
CA MET A 71 -0.79 26.04 -20.95
C MET A 71 -0.25 25.15 -22.07
N LYS A 72 1.07 24.95 -22.12
CA LYS A 72 1.69 24.00 -23.07
C LYS A 72 1.18 22.57 -22.79
N GLU A 73 0.94 21.78 -23.85
CA GLU A 73 0.51 20.38 -23.73
C GLU A 73 1.43 19.54 -22.84
N SER A 74 2.75 19.77 -22.92
CA SER A 74 3.74 19.12 -22.09
C SER A 74 3.55 19.46 -20.62
N ALA A 75 3.35 20.73 -20.28
CA ALA A 75 3.12 21.18 -18.92
C ALA A 75 1.87 20.53 -18.32
N VAL A 76 0.76 20.48 -19.08
CA VAL A 76 -0.46 19.79 -18.62
C VAL A 76 -0.21 18.32 -18.34
N ARG A 77 0.50 17.61 -19.24
CA ARG A 77 0.87 16.21 -19.03
C ARG A 77 1.70 16.02 -17.77
N ASP A 78 2.69 16.88 -17.55
CA ASP A 78 3.59 16.79 -16.40
C ASP A 78 2.81 16.98 -15.10
N GLN A 79 1.95 18.00 -15.02
CA GLN A 79 1.13 18.23 -13.84
C GLN A 79 0.14 17.10 -13.57
N ILE A 80 -0.49 16.56 -14.61
CA ILE A 80 -1.40 15.42 -14.48
C ILE A 80 -0.66 14.16 -13.98
N ASN A 81 0.58 13.94 -14.43
CA ASN A 81 1.41 12.83 -13.93
C ASN A 81 1.83 13.04 -12.47
N ILE A 82 2.15 14.27 -12.06
CA ILE A 82 2.43 14.61 -10.66
C ILE A 82 1.20 14.36 -9.79
N LEU A 83 0.02 14.82 -10.22
CA LEU A 83 -1.22 14.58 -9.50
C LEU A 83 -1.54 13.07 -9.38
N LYS A 84 -1.22 12.29 -10.41
CA LYS A 84 -1.34 10.84 -10.39
C LYS A 84 -0.34 10.19 -9.42
N SER A 85 0.92 10.62 -9.40
CA SER A 85 1.93 10.07 -8.48
C SER A 85 1.61 10.38 -7.02
N ASP A 86 0.97 11.53 -6.77
CA ASP A 86 0.54 11.95 -5.44
C ASP A 86 -0.79 11.30 -5.01
N GLU A 87 -1.32 10.34 -5.79
CA GLU A 87 -2.59 9.64 -5.57
C GLU A 87 -3.81 10.59 -5.45
N THR A 88 -3.70 11.83 -5.94
CA THR A 88 -4.78 12.83 -5.91
C THR A 88 -5.81 12.59 -7.00
N ILE A 89 -5.39 11.98 -8.11
CA ILE A 89 -6.25 11.58 -9.23
C ILE A 89 -5.83 10.19 -9.73
N ASP A 90 -6.78 9.43 -10.27
CA ASP A 90 -6.53 8.24 -11.06
C ASP A 90 -6.86 8.49 -12.54
N ILE A 91 -6.17 7.80 -13.45
CA ILE A 91 -6.34 7.99 -14.89
C ILE A 91 -6.37 6.63 -15.59
N LYS A 92 -7.53 6.34 -16.18
CA LYS A 92 -7.72 5.19 -17.07
C LYS A 92 -7.70 5.66 -18.51
N SER A 93 -6.60 5.35 -19.20
CA SER A 93 -6.44 5.67 -20.62
C SER A 93 -7.01 4.56 -21.50
N THR A 94 -7.69 4.94 -22.56
CA THR A 94 -8.09 4.08 -23.67
C THR A 94 -7.38 4.53 -24.94
N ASN A 95 -7.54 3.79 -26.04
CA ASN A 95 -6.95 4.15 -27.33
C ASN A 95 -7.44 5.50 -27.88
N LYS A 96 -8.53 6.07 -27.35
CA LYS A 96 -9.15 7.29 -27.89
C LYS A 96 -9.29 8.43 -26.88
N TYR A 97 -9.44 8.11 -25.60
CA TYR A 97 -9.64 9.09 -24.54
C TYR A 97 -9.13 8.57 -23.21
N SER A 98 -8.92 9.46 -22.26
CA SER A 98 -8.65 9.09 -20.87
C SER A 98 -9.82 9.50 -19.99
N VAL A 99 -10.13 8.70 -18.97
CA VAL A 99 -11.05 9.08 -17.89
C VAL A 99 -10.21 9.38 -16.68
N VAL A 100 -10.35 10.60 -16.16
CA VAL A 100 -9.73 11.01 -14.90
C VAL A 100 -10.77 10.87 -13.80
N THR A 101 -10.37 10.28 -12.68
CA THR A 101 -11.15 10.19 -11.45
C THR A 101 -10.45 11.01 -10.38
N VAL A 102 -11.15 11.97 -9.76
CA VAL A 102 -10.59 12.71 -8.63
C VAL A 102 -10.72 11.87 -7.35
N ALA A 103 -9.61 11.64 -6.65
CA ALA A 103 -9.62 10.87 -5.41
C ALA A 103 -10.38 11.62 -4.31
N ASN A 104 -11.07 10.87 -3.46
CA ASN A 104 -11.85 11.38 -2.32
C ASN A 104 -12.97 12.37 -2.70
N TRP A 105 -13.38 12.43 -3.97
CA TRP A 105 -14.40 13.36 -4.45
C TRP A 105 -15.74 13.22 -3.70
N GLY A 106 -16.23 11.99 -3.53
CA GLY A 106 -17.50 11.73 -2.82
C GLY A 106 -17.47 12.22 -1.38
N PHE A 107 -16.36 11.99 -0.67
CA PHE A 107 -16.18 12.47 0.70
C PHE A 107 -16.23 14.00 0.82
N TYR A 108 -15.78 14.73 -0.20
CA TYR A 108 -15.80 16.19 -0.19
C TYR A 108 -17.13 16.78 -0.69
N GLN A 109 -17.83 16.10 -1.60
CA GLN A 109 -19.01 16.66 -2.26
C GLN A 109 -20.36 16.10 -1.76
N GLU A 110 -20.38 15.05 -0.95
CA GLU A 110 -21.61 14.55 -0.32
C GLU A 110 -22.26 15.63 0.57
N THR A 111 -23.59 15.74 0.49
CA THR A 111 -24.43 16.58 1.35
C THR A 111 -25.05 15.70 2.44
N GLU A 112 -25.12 16.22 3.67
CA GLU A 112 -25.67 15.50 4.84
C GLU A 112 -27.20 15.29 4.76
N ASP A 113 -27.86 15.73 3.68
CA ASP A 113 -29.32 15.79 3.55
C ASP A 113 -30.00 14.55 2.92
N ASN A 114 -29.33 13.40 2.81
CA ASN A 114 -29.98 12.14 2.38
C ASN A 114 -29.92 11.05 3.47
N ASN A 115 -30.15 11.44 4.72
CA ASN A 115 -30.53 10.51 5.77
C ASN A 115 -32.06 10.33 5.75
N ASP A 116 -32.59 9.70 4.71
CA ASP A 116 -33.80 8.90 4.90
C ASP A 116 -33.93 7.76 3.88
N SER A 117 -34.29 6.59 4.42
CA SER A 117 -34.84 5.42 3.73
C SER A 117 -33.89 4.52 2.90
N ARG A 118 -33.32 3.53 3.60
CA ARG A 118 -33.61 2.07 3.46
C ARG A 118 -32.36 1.20 3.51
N TYR A 119 -32.11 0.70 4.73
CA TYR A 119 -31.85 -0.71 4.94
C TYR A 119 -32.98 -1.53 4.28
N ASP A 120 -32.65 -2.33 3.27
CA ASP A 120 -33.25 -3.67 3.15
C ASP A 120 -32.24 -4.61 2.52
N SER A 121 -32.09 -5.76 3.17
CA SER A 121 -31.21 -6.84 2.79
C SER A 121 -31.94 -7.71 1.79
N LYS A 122 -31.50 -7.72 0.54
CA LYS A 122 -31.71 -8.85 -0.39
C LYS A 122 -30.68 -8.79 -1.52
N SER A 123 -29.69 -9.67 -1.40
CA SER A 123 -28.83 -10.08 -2.50
C SER A 123 -29.66 -10.85 -3.53
N PRO A 124 -29.31 -10.73 -4.82
CA PRO A 124 -28.97 -11.91 -5.58
C PRO A 124 -27.51 -11.87 -6.00
N ALA A 125 -26.91 -13.05 -5.96
CA ALA A 125 -25.53 -13.31 -6.30
C ALA A 125 -25.23 -13.03 -7.79
N ASP A 126 -23.93 -12.82 -8.01
CA ASP A 126 -23.22 -12.94 -9.28
C ASP A 126 -23.14 -11.69 -10.18
N ASN A 127 -22.14 -10.85 -9.89
CA ASN A 127 -21.21 -10.38 -10.92
C ASN A 127 -19.99 -9.73 -10.27
N GLN A 128 -18.83 -10.37 -10.42
CA GLN A 128 -17.53 -9.77 -10.13
C GLN A 128 -17.27 -8.59 -11.08
N GLN A 129 -17.46 -7.33 -10.65
CA GLN A 129 -16.78 -6.19 -11.25
C GLN A 129 -16.38 -5.13 -10.20
N ILE A 130 -15.12 -4.73 -10.32
CA ILE A 130 -14.33 -3.85 -9.47
C ILE A 130 -14.93 -2.43 -9.45
N THR A 131 -15.35 -1.94 -8.28
CA THR A 131 -15.64 -0.51 -8.05
C THR A 131 -15.06 -0.03 -6.72
N THR A 132 -13.79 0.37 -6.77
CA THR A 132 -13.11 1.08 -5.67
C THR A 132 -13.61 2.52 -5.59
N TYR A 133 -14.59 2.80 -4.72
CA TYR A 133 -14.83 4.16 -4.21
C TYR A 133 -15.36 4.10 -2.77
N LYS A 134 -14.46 4.23 -1.80
CA LYS A 134 -14.74 4.71 -0.42
C LYS A 134 -13.41 5.00 0.28
N ASN A 135 -12.84 6.18 0.03
CA ASN A 135 -11.86 6.77 0.94
C ASN A 135 -12.53 7.95 1.66
N VAL A 136 -13.14 7.60 2.79
CA VAL A 136 -13.45 8.52 3.89
C VAL A 136 -12.23 8.50 4.81
N LYS A 137 -11.71 9.65 5.23
CA LYS A 137 -11.16 9.83 6.59
C LYS A 137 -11.24 11.32 6.95
N ASN A 138 -12.41 11.72 7.43
CA ASN A 138 -12.47 12.63 8.58
C ASN A 138 -12.33 11.73 9.81
N ASP A 139 -11.23 11.86 10.54
CA ASP A 139 -11.11 11.34 11.90
C ASP A 139 -11.60 12.42 12.87
N LYS A 140 -12.89 12.36 13.19
CA LYS A 140 -13.47 12.65 14.51
C LYS A 140 -14.68 11.77 14.70
N ASN A 141 -14.44 10.49 14.95
CA ASN A 141 -15.04 9.73 16.05
C ASN A 141 -14.63 8.27 15.94
N GLU A 142 -14.17 7.75 17.06
CA GLU A 142 -13.88 6.34 17.28
C GLU A 142 -15.11 5.48 16.95
N LYS A 143 -14.92 4.55 16.01
CA LYS A 143 -15.15 3.10 16.15
C LYS A 143 -15.22 2.45 14.76
N ASN A 144 -14.35 1.45 14.55
CA ASN A 144 -14.37 0.44 13.48
C ASN A 144 -13.96 0.85 12.06
N LYS A 145 -12.70 1.30 11.89
CA LYS A 145 -11.93 1.07 10.65
C LYS A 145 -10.77 0.16 11.02
N GLU A 146 -10.53 -0.91 10.26
CA GLU A 146 -9.34 -1.75 10.42
C GLU A 146 -8.09 -0.87 10.30
N SER A 147 -7.58 -0.47 11.45
CA SER A 147 -6.40 0.34 11.59
C SER A 147 -5.23 -0.55 11.21
N VAL A 148 -4.43 -0.14 10.21
CA VAL A 148 -3.18 -0.83 9.90
C VAL A 148 -2.38 -0.96 11.21
N PRO A 149 -2.12 -2.20 11.68
CA PRO A 149 -1.59 -2.47 13.02
C PRO A 149 -0.07 -2.23 13.06
N PHE A 150 0.35 -0.98 12.81
CA PHE A 150 1.76 -0.58 12.78
C PHE A 150 2.47 -0.91 14.09
N ALA A 151 1.79 -0.67 15.22
CA ALA A 151 2.31 -0.95 16.55
C ALA A 151 2.55 -2.45 16.72
N ASP A 152 1.57 -3.29 16.40
CA ASP A 152 1.70 -4.74 16.58
C ASP A 152 2.84 -5.33 15.76
N ILE A 153 2.97 -4.94 14.49
CA ILE A 153 4.01 -5.45 13.59
C ILE A 153 5.41 -5.08 14.11
N ILE A 154 5.61 -3.82 14.48
CA ILE A 154 6.90 -3.34 14.97
C ILE A 154 7.20 -3.88 16.37
N ASN A 155 6.20 -3.97 17.24
CA ASN A 155 6.36 -4.57 18.57
C ASN A 155 6.72 -6.05 18.46
N HIS A 156 6.14 -6.80 17.53
CA HIS A 156 6.51 -8.20 17.28
C HIS A 156 7.97 -8.32 16.82
N LEU A 157 8.41 -7.49 15.87
CA LEU A 157 9.81 -7.46 15.43
C LEU A 157 10.76 -7.15 16.60
N ASN A 158 10.43 -6.15 17.42
CA ASN A 158 11.22 -5.78 18.58
C ASN A 158 11.28 -6.93 19.61
N SER A 159 10.14 -7.58 19.88
CA SER A 159 10.06 -8.72 20.80
C SER A 159 10.90 -9.91 20.34
N LYS A 160 10.96 -10.18 19.03
CA LYS A 160 11.72 -11.30 18.47
C LYS A 160 13.22 -11.04 18.40
N THR A 161 13.61 -9.78 18.19
CA THR A 161 15.02 -9.41 17.93
C THR A 161 15.71 -8.75 19.12
N GLY A 162 14.97 -8.38 20.17
CA GLY A 162 15.48 -7.55 21.27
C GLY A 162 15.79 -6.10 20.88
N LYS A 163 15.45 -5.68 19.65
CA LYS A 163 15.69 -4.32 19.15
C LYS A 163 14.57 -3.37 19.57
N LYS A 164 14.79 -2.06 19.34
CA LYS A 164 13.89 -0.97 19.78
C LYS A 164 13.46 -0.06 18.62
N PHE A 165 12.96 -0.64 17.53
CA PHE A 165 12.43 0.16 16.42
C PHE A 165 11.15 0.89 16.84
N SER A 166 11.00 2.15 16.40
CA SER A 166 9.82 2.94 16.72
C SER A 166 8.67 2.66 15.76
N ALA A 167 7.50 2.29 16.30
CA ALA A 167 6.25 2.20 15.55
C ALA A 167 5.72 3.58 15.13
N LYS A 168 6.22 4.66 15.76
CA LYS A 168 5.86 6.03 15.42
C LYS A 168 6.68 6.58 14.24
N SER A 169 7.80 5.94 13.90
CA SER A 169 8.66 6.37 12.79
C SER A 169 7.93 6.31 11.45
N GLU A 170 7.91 7.42 10.73
CA GLU A 170 7.29 7.51 9.41
C GLU A 170 7.98 6.62 8.38
N ALA A 171 9.30 6.40 8.49
CA ALA A 171 10.00 5.48 7.60
C ALA A 171 9.49 4.03 7.75
N ASN A 172 9.28 3.59 8.99
CA ASN A 172 8.74 2.25 9.27
C ASN A 172 7.28 2.12 8.84
N LYS A 173 6.47 3.15 9.13
CA LYS A 173 5.06 3.19 8.69
C LYS A 173 4.93 3.19 7.18
N LYS A 174 5.81 3.91 6.45
CA LYS A 174 5.80 3.96 4.99
C LYS A 174 6.00 2.57 4.39
N LEU A 175 6.96 1.80 4.92
CA LEU A 175 7.21 0.43 4.45
C LEU A 175 6.03 -0.50 4.71
N ILE A 176 5.45 -0.43 5.91
CA ILE A 176 4.30 -1.26 6.27
C ILE A 176 3.07 -0.88 5.43
N ARG A 177 2.77 0.42 5.33
CA ARG A 177 1.64 0.93 4.55
C ARG A 177 1.76 0.55 3.08
N ALA A 178 2.97 0.59 2.51
CA ALA A 178 3.19 0.19 1.13
C ALA A 178 2.76 -1.27 0.87
N ARG A 179 3.11 -2.23 1.75
CA ARG A 179 2.67 -3.63 1.57
C ARG A 179 1.18 -3.82 1.83
N TYR A 180 0.61 -3.11 2.80
CA TYR A 180 -0.84 -3.13 3.03
C TYR A 180 -1.61 -2.65 1.80
N ASN A 181 -1.12 -1.60 1.13
CA ASN A 181 -1.70 -1.10 -0.11
C ASN A 181 -1.56 -2.10 -1.27
N GLU A 182 -0.57 -3.00 -1.20
CA GLU A 182 -0.41 -4.15 -2.12
C GLU A 182 -1.29 -5.36 -1.75
N GLY A 183 -2.14 -5.24 -0.70
CA GLY A 183 -3.06 -6.29 -0.26
C GLY A 183 -2.48 -7.26 0.78
N ARG A 184 -1.36 -6.90 1.43
CA ARG A 184 -0.74 -7.76 2.46
C ARG A 184 -1.41 -7.59 3.82
N SER A 185 -1.54 -8.72 4.51
CA SER A 185 -2.17 -8.84 5.82
C SER A 185 -1.16 -8.68 6.96
N LYS A 186 -1.63 -8.47 8.20
CA LYS A 186 -0.78 -8.49 9.41
C LYS A 186 0.00 -9.80 9.51
N ASP A 187 -0.65 -10.91 9.21
CA ASP A 187 -0.07 -12.24 9.35
C ASP A 187 1.10 -12.44 8.38
N ASP A 188 1.05 -11.85 7.18
CA ASP A 188 2.19 -11.86 6.25
C ASP A 188 3.43 -11.20 6.86
N PHE A 189 3.26 -10.06 7.55
CA PHE A 189 4.37 -9.39 8.23
C PHE A 189 4.91 -10.23 9.38
N ILE A 190 4.02 -10.78 10.20
CA ILE A 190 4.41 -11.64 11.33
C ILE A 190 5.17 -12.87 10.84
N HIS A 191 4.69 -13.50 9.76
CA HIS A 191 5.35 -14.65 9.13
C HIS A 191 6.74 -14.29 8.59
N VAL A 192 6.89 -13.17 7.87
CA VAL A 192 8.20 -12.71 7.39
C VAL A 192 9.18 -12.46 8.54
N ILE A 193 8.71 -11.83 9.62
CA ILE A 193 9.52 -11.61 10.83
C ILE A 193 9.96 -12.95 11.41
N ASP A 194 9.03 -13.89 11.61
CA ASP A 194 9.33 -15.17 12.23
C ASP A 194 10.30 -16.00 11.40
N VAL A 195 10.06 -16.15 10.09
CA VAL A 195 10.94 -16.89 9.19
C VAL A 195 12.35 -16.30 9.18
N LYS A 196 12.48 -14.97 9.12
CA LYS A 196 13.80 -14.34 9.08
C LYS A 196 14.50 -14.30 10.41
N CYS A 197 13.76 -14.17 11.52
CA CYS A 197 14.37 -14.33 12.83
C CYS A 197 14.87 -15.77 13.03
N GLU A 198 14.12 -16.78 12.61
CA GLU A 198 14.59 -18.18 12.67
C GLU A 198 15.88 -18.40 11.87
N GLU A 199 15.99 -17.78 10.68
CA GLU A 199 17.14 -17.95 9.78
C GLU A 199 18.36 -17.11 10.19
N TRP A 200 18.16 -15.86 10.63
CA TRP A 200 19.25 -14.87 10.74
C TRP A 200 19.56 -14.45 12.18
N LEU A 201 18.72 -14.76 13.17
CA LEU A 201 18.93 -14.24 14.53
C LEU A 201 20.15 -14.86 15.21
N LYS A 202 20.49 -16.11 14.88
CA LYS A 202 21.65 -16.81 15.46
C LYS A 202 22.97 -16.48 14.76
N ASP A 203 22.91 -16.06 13.50
CA ASP A 203 24.09 -15.66 12.73
C ASP A 203 24.49 -14.22 13.11
N PRO A 204 25.69 -13.99 13.68
CA PRO A 204 26.12 -12.67 14.13
C PRO A 204 26.09 -11.60 13.03
N LYS A 205 26.39 -11.98 11.78
CA LYS A 205 26.43 -11.06 10.64
C LYS A 205 25.04 -10.82 10.07
N MET A 206 24.23 -11.87 9.96
CA MET A 206 22.91 -11.75 9.36
C MET A 206 21.88 -11.09 10.29
N SER A 207 22.07 -11.19 11.61
CA SER A 207 21.17 -10.59 12.61
C SER A 207 21.06 -9.06 12.49
N GLU A 208 22.06 -8.38 11.93
CA GLU A 208 22.03 -6.92 11.69
C GLU A 208 20.94 -6.53 10.69
N TYR A 209 20.67 -7.40 9.71
CA TYR A 209 19.67 -7.19 8.66
C TYR A 209 18.22 -7.43 9.13
N LEU A 210 18.00 -7.87 10.37
CA LEU A 210 16.68 -7.93 10.99
C LEU A 210 16.20 -6.52 11.37
N ARG A 211 15.77 -5.77 10.36
CA ARG A 211 15.26 -4.39 10.47
C ARG A 211 14.14 -4.13 9.46
N PRO A 212 13.24 -3.15 9.71
CA PRO A 212 12.09 -2.91 8.84
C PRO A 212 12.44 -2.66 7.37
N THR A 213 13.52 -1.92 7.08
CA THR A 213 13.94 -1.62 5.70
C THR A 213 14.29 -2.86 4.89
N THR A 214 14.94 -3.84 5.52
CA THR A 214 15.35 -5.07 4.85
C THR A 214 14.20 -6.07 4.78
N LEU A 215 13.45 -6.23 5.86
CA LEU A 215 12.35 -7.21 5.93
C LEU A 215 11.15 -6.79 5.08
N PHE A 216 10.84 -5.50 5.00
CA PHE A 216 9.63 -4.97 4.34
C PHE A 216 9.94 -4.25 3.01
N GLY A 217 11.14 -4.46 2.46
CA GLY A 217 11.55 -3.94 1.15
C GLY A 217 10.80 -4.61 0.00
N GLN A 218 10.50 -3.85 -1.05
CA GLN A 218 9.62 -4.27 -2.17
C GLN A 218 10.09 -5.53 -2.87
N GLU A 219 11.37 -5.60 -3.18
CA GLU A 219 11.94 -6.70 -3.96
C GLU A 219 11.98 -8.04 -3.21
N LYS A 220 12.01 -7.99 -1.87
CA LYS A 220 12.29 -9.17 -1.05
C LYS A 220 11.08 -9.64 -0.26
N PHE A 221 10.14 -8.75 0.05
CA PHE A 221 8.96 -9.09 0.86
C PHE A 221 8.18 -10.26 0.25
N GLU A 222 7.90 -10.22 -1.05
CA GLU A 222 7.22 -11.31 -1.78
C GLU A 222 7.93 -12.65 -1.60
N LYS A 223 9.26 -12.64 -1.73
CA LYS A 223 10.08 -13.83 -1.58
C LYS A 223 10.01 -14.37 -0.16
N TYR A 224 10.00 -13.51 0.85
CA TYR A 224 9.98 -13.90 2.25
C TYR A 224 8.63 -14.44 2.69
N VAL A 225 7.52 -13.87 2.20
CA VAL A 225 6.18 -14.39 2.50
C VAL A 225 6.03 -15.83 1.99
N ASN A 226 6.51 -16.09 0.77
CA ASN A 226 6.43 -17.41 0.16
C ASN A 226 7.51 -18.40 0.65
N GLN A 227 8.39 -17.98 1.56
CA GLN A 227 9.46 -18.83 2.07
C GLN A 227 8.88 -19.82 3.09
N LYS A 228 9.01 -21.12 2.81
CA LYS A 228 8.69 -22.17 3.78
C LYS A 228 9.71 -22.16 4.91
N LYS A 229 9.25 -22.37 6.15
CA LYS A 229 10.17 -22.67 7.27
C LYS A 229 11.01 -23.86 6.87
N GLN A 230 12.33 -23.75 6.97
CA GLN A 230 13.19 -24.90 6.74
C GLN A 230 12.77 -25.97 7.74
N GLN A 231 12.33 -27.13 7.25
CA GLN A 231 12.16 -28.27 8.12
C GLN A 231 13.55 -28.53 8.70
N LYS A 232 13.69 -28.50 10.03
CA LYS A 232 14.88 -29.03 10.68
C LYS A 232 15.08 -30.41 10.06
N LYS A 233 16.24 -30.66 9.43
CA LYS A 233 16.55 -32.01 8.96
C LYS A 233 16.23 -32.95 10.13
N PRO A 234 15.45 -34.02 9.91
CA PRO A 234 15.25 -35.00 10.97
C PRO A 234 16.64 -35.43 11.42
N PHE A 235 16.88 -35.36 12.72
CA PHE A 235 18.12 -35.79 13.34
C PHE A 235 18.39 -37.22 12.88
N ASP A 236 19.42 -37.42 12.06
CA ASP A 236 19.87 -38.77 11.70
C ASP A 236 20.73 -39.26 12.87
N PRO A 237 20.41 -40.40 13.50
CA PRO A 237 21.24 -40.95 14.58
C PRO A 237 22.73 -41.05 14.22
N ARG A 238 23.05 -41.20 12.92
CA ARG A 238 24.43 -41.26 12.41
C ARG A 238 25.17 -39.93 12.44
N ASP A 239 24.47 -38.79 12.56
CA ASP A 239 25.11 -37.47 12.67
C ASP A 239 25.95 -37.35 13.96
N LYS A 240 25.50 -38.02 15.05
CA LYS A 240 26.28 -38.16 16.30
C LYS A 240 27.56 -38.96 16.07
N ASP A 241 27.44 -40.10 15.39
CA ASP A 241 28.57 -41.00 15.13
C ASP A 241 29.63 -40.30 14.27
N ILE A 242 29.20 -39.57 13.23
CA ILE A 242 30.09 -38.80 12.36
C ILE A 242 30.82 -37.69 13.14
N ALA A 243 30.11 -36.98 14.03
CA ALA A 243 30.72 -35.94 14.85
C ALA A 243 31.72 -36.48 15.87
N ILE A 244 31.40 -37.60 16.52
CA ILE A 244 32.31 -38.31 17.44
C ILE A 244 33.56 -38.76 16.67
N GLN A 245 33.41 -39.34 15.48
CA GLN A 245 34.56 -39.74 14.67
C GLN A 245 35.44 -38.55 14.25
N LYS A 246 34.82 -37.42 13.89
CA LYS A 246 35.56 -36.19 13.53
C LYS A 246 36.28 -35.59 14.74
N TRP A 247 35.71 -35.68 15.93
CA TRP A 247 36.33 -35.29 17.20
C TRP A 247 37.55 -36.17 17.52
N MET A 248 37.41 -37.49 17.37
CA MET A 248 38.51 -38.44 17.54
C MET A 248 39.65 -38.21 16.54
N GLN A 249 39.32 -37.90 15.27
CA GLN A 249 40.32 -37.58 14.25
C GLN A 249 41.07 -36.26 14.53
N ALA A 250 40.43 -35.33 15.23
CA ALA A 250 41.06 -34.10 15.70
C ALA A 250 41.89 -34.29 16.99
N GLY A 251 41.97 -35.52 17.52
CA GLY A 251 42.71 -35.87 18.73
C GLY A 251 41.94 -35.69 20.04
N GLY A 252 40.61 -35.51 19.98
CA GLY A 252 39.76 -35.40 21.17
C GLY A 252 39.42 -36.77 21.76
N ASP A 253 39.27 -36.81 23.10
CA ASP A 253 38.88 -38.02 23.84
C ASP A 253 37.37 -38.33 23.61
N PRO A 254 37.00 -39.56 23.18
CA PRO A 254 35.61 -39.98 23.06
C PRO A 254 34.77 -39.77 24.33
N ASP A 255 35.35 -39.97 25.51
CA ASP A 255 34.64 -39.87 26.79
C ASP A 255 34.36 -38.41 27.20
N GLU A 256 35.08 -37.46 26.59
CA GLU A 256 34.87 -36.02 26.77
C GLU A 256 33.96 -35.39 25.69
N PHE A 257 33.51 -36.17 24.70
CA PHE A 257 32.68 -35.64 23.62
C PHE A 257 31.29 -35.24 24.11
N SER A 258 30.99 -33.94 24.08
CA SER A 258 29.66 -33.40 24.33
C SER A 258 28.96 -33.00 23.04
N TRP A 259 27.89 -33.72 22.71
CA TRP A 259 27.05 -33.42 21.56
C TRP A 259 26.45 -32.00 21.61
N ASP A 260 26.08 -31.53 22.80
CA ASP A 260 25.49 -30.21 22.99
C ASP A 260 26.53 -29.10 22.78
N ALA A 261 27.78 -29.32 23.22
CA ALA A 261 28.89 -28.41 22.96
C ALA A 261 29.27 -28.39 21.46
N TYR A 262 29.30 -29.57 20.82
CA TYR A 262 29.63 -29.71 19.40
C TYR A 262 28.60 -29.03 18.48
N ASN A 263 27.31 -29.15 18.80
CA ASN A 263 26.25 -28.49 18.05
C ASN A 263 26.25 -26.98 18.25
N ASN A 264 26.54 -26.48 19.45
CA ASN A 264 26.61 -25.03 19.68
C ASN A 264 27.82 -24.37 18.99
N TRP A 265 28.86 -25.14 18.65
CA TRP A 265 30.03 -24.64 17.92
C TRP A 265 29.82 -24.61 16.40
N ASN A 266 28.90 -25.43 15.88
CA ASN A 266 28.65 -25.60 14.43
C ASN A 266 27.26 -25.12 13.97
N ALA A 267 26.44 -24.53 14.86
CA ALA A 267 25.10 -24.00 14.58
C ALA A 267 25.07 -22.46 14.54
#